data_AF-A0A352HT68-F1
#
_entry.id   AF-A0A352HT68-F1
#
_cell.length_a   1.000
_cell.length_b   1.000
_cell.length_c   1.000
_cell.angle_alpha   90.00
_cell.angle_beta   90.00
_cell.angle_gamma   90.00
#
_symmetry.space_group_name_H-M   'P 1'
#
loop_
_entity.id
_entity.type
_entity.pdbx_description
1 polymer ?
#
loop_
_entity_poly.entity_id
_entity_poly.type
_entity_poly.pdbx_seq_one_letter_code
_entity_poly.pdbx_strand_id
1 'polypeptide(L)'
;MSRRTAIVIAVAAAVIAAALLAVYAAFDPMQSQWMPKCPVYALTGWKCPGCGSQRMLHALMSGDVGGAFHSNPFLLCMLPVIALLLLAEIWRRSRPKLYARLFSPAVIAVMFTAIILWTVVRNIFGL
;
A
#
# COMPACT_ATOMS: atom_id res chain seq x y z
N MET A 1 -29.21 -10.56 -4.61
CA MET A 1 -28.22 -10.49 -5.72
C MET A 1 -27.93 -11.90 -6.20
N SER A 2 -28.12 -12.23 -7.48
CA SER A 2 -27.85 -13.59 -7.95
C SER A 2 -26.34 -13.87 -7.96
N ARG A 3 -25.92 -15.11 -7.69
CA ARG A 3 -24.50 -15.51 -7.70
C ARG A 3 -23.82 -15.16 -9.03
N ARG A 4 -24.56 -15.20 -10.14
CA ARG A 4 -24.11 -14.82 -11.48
C ARG A 4 -23.87 -13.31 -11.60
N THR A 5 -24.79 -12.48 -11.10
CA THR A 5 -24.63 -11.03 -11.08
C THR A 5 -23.42 -10.60 -10.25
N ALA A 6 -23.19 -11.25 -9.09
CA ALA A 6 -22.01 -10.98 -8.26
C ALA A 6 -20.69 -11.33 -8.96
N ILE A 7 -20.64 -12.46 -9.67
CA ILE A 7 -19.47 -12.88 -10.44
C ILE A 7 -19.19 -11.90 -11.59
N VAL A 8 -20.22 -11.51 -12.35
CA VAL A 8 -20.07 -10.56 -13.46
C VAL A 8 -19.54 -9.21 -12.97
N ILE A 9 -20.08 -8.70 -11.85
CA ILE A 9 -19.60 -7.44 -11.25
C ILE A 9 -18.15 -7.57 -10.78
N ALA A 10 -17.79 -8.67 -10.11
CA ALA A 10 -16.42 -8.88 -9.63
C ALA A 10 -15.41 -8.97 -10.77
N VAL A 11 -15.75 -9.68 -11.86
CA VAL A 11 -14.90 -9.80 -13.05
C VAL A 11 -14.75 -8.44 -13.74
N ALA A 12 -15.84 -7.70 -13.94
CA ALA A 12 -15.78 -6.37 -14.54
C ALA A 12 -14.91 -5.41 -13.72
N ALA A 13 -15.06 -5.41 -12.39
CA ALA A 13 -14.24 -4.61 -11.48
C ALA A 13 -12.75 -4.99 -11.56
N ALA A 14 -12.44 -6.29 -11.63
CA ALA A 14 -11.06 -6.77 -11.77
C ALA A 14 -10.43 -6.34 -13.10
N VAL A 15 -11.17 -6.42 -14.21
CA VAL A 15 -10.70 -5.98 -15.53
C VAL A 15 -10.45 -4.48 -15.55
N ILE A 16 -11.35 -3.68 -15.00
CA ILE A 16 -11.17 -2.22 -14.89
C ILE A 16 -9.95 -1.90 -14.02
N ALA A 17 -9.80 -2.55 -12.87
CA ALA A 17 -8.64 -2.35 -11.99
C ALA A 17 -7.33 -2.72 -12.70
N ALA A 18 -7.29 -3.84 -13.43
CA ALA A 18 -6.12 -4.27 -14.18
C ALA A 18 -5.77 -3.28 -15.31
N ALA A 19 -6.77 -2.77 -16.04
CA ALA A 19 -6.56 -1.77 -17.07
C ALA A 19 -6.01 -0.45 -16.50
N LEU A 20 -6.56 0.01 -15.36
CA LEU A 20 -6.08 1.20 -14.66
C LEU A 20 -4.66 1.01 -14.12
N LEU A 21 -4.34 -0.18 -13.60
CA LEU A 21 -2.99 -0.54 -13.15
C LEU A 21 -2.00 -0.57 -14.31
N ALA A 22 -2.38 -1.14 -15.46
CA ALA A 22 -1.53 -1.17 -16.65
C ALA A 22 -1.26 0.23 -17.20
N VAL A 23 -2.28 1.09 -17.23
CA VAL A 23 -2.13 2.51 -17.56
C VAL A 23 -1.18 3.17 -16.55
N TYR A 24 -1.42 3.00 -15.26
CA TYR A 24 -0.58 3.59 -14.21
C TYR A 24 0.88 3.10 -14.24
N ALA A 25 1.12 1.85 -14.64
CA ALA A 25 2.46 1.30 -14.84
C ALA A 25 3.16 1.83 -16.10
N ALA A 26 2.39 2.27 -17.11
CA ALA A 26 2.94 2.84 -18.34
C ALA A 26 3.28 4.34 -18.20
N PHE A 27 2.66 5.05 -17.25
CA PHE A 27 2.87 6.48 -17.03
C PHE A 27 3.74 6.74 -15.80
N ASP A 28 4.98 7.19 -16.04
CA ASP A 28 5.92 7.52 -14.96
C ASP A 28 5.35 8.64 -14.06
N PRO A 29 5.07 8.36 -12.77
CA PRO A 29 4.58 9.35 -11.81
C PRO A 29 5.59 10.48 -11.56
N MET A 30 6.88 10.31 -11.90
CA MET A 30 7.89 11.36 -11.79
C MET A 30 7.83 12.38 -12.92
N GLN A 31 7.36 11.98 -14.12
CA GLN A 31 7.31 12.85 -15.29
C GLN A 31 5.91 13.42 -15.56
N SER A 32 4.87 12.85 -14.98
CA SER A 32 3.50 13.32 -15.17
C SER A 32 3.14 14.48 -14.24
N GLN A 33 2.93 15.67 -14.82
CA GLN A 33 2.40 16.86 -14.13
C GLN A 33 1.01 16.62 -13.50
N TRP A 34 0.29 15.60 -13.98
CA TRP A 34 -1.08 15.27 -13.57
C TRP A 34 -1.13 14.33 -12.36
N MET A 35 0.01 13.78 -11.93
CA MET A 35 0.04 12.85 -10.81
C MET A 35 -0.22 13.60 -9.49
N PRO A 36 -1.17 13.16 -8.65
CA PRO A 36 -1.53 13.89 -7.45
C PRO A 36 -0.33 13.93 -6.49
N LYS A 37 0.11 15.15 -6.18
CA LYS A 37 1.15 15.39 -5.18
C LYS A 37 0.59 15.07 -3.79
N CYS A 38 1.47 14.67 -2.86
CA CYS A 38 1.06 14.39 -1.50
C CYS A 38 0.54 15.67 -0.82
N PRO A 39 -0.75 15.73 -0.42
CA PRO A 39 -1.33 16.94 0.15
C PRO A 39 -0.72 17.26 1.52
N VAL A 40 -0.38 16.25 2.32
CA VAL A 40 0.27 16.43 3.63
C VAL A 40 1.61 17.15 3.46
N TYR A 41 2.43 16.68 2.53
CA TYR A 41 3.73 17.30 2.26
C TYR A 41 3.56 18.69 1.66
N ALA A 42 2.61 18.88 0.75
CA ALA A 42 2.34 20.19 0.15
C ALA A 42 1.86 21.23 1.17
N LEU A 43 1.08 20.82 2.17
CA LEU A 43 0.51 21.71 3.19
C LEU A 43 1.46 21.96 4.37
N THR A 44 2.21 20.95 4.80
CA THR A 44 2.97 20.99 6.05
C THR A 44 4.49 20.93 5.84
N GLY A 45 4.96 20.53 4.67
CA GLY A 45 6.36 20.19 4.42
C GLY A 45 6.80 18.84 5.04
N TRP A 46 5.94 18.18 5.81
CA TRP A 46 6.27 16.90 6.45
C TRP A 46 6.00 15.71 5.54
N LYS A 47 6.97 14.79 5.49
CA LYS A 47 6.82 13.50 4.79
C LYS A 47 6.02 12.54 5.68
N CYS A 48 4.79 12.21 5.28
CA CYS A 48 3.97 11.20 5.97
C CYS A 48 4.53 9.77 5.72
N PRO A 49 4.10 8.75 6.47
CA PRO A 49 4.62 7.38 6.30
C PRO A 49 4.37 6.83 4.87
N GLY A 50 3.30 7.31 4.21
CA GLY A 50 2.95 6.96 2.84
C GLY A 50 3.68 7.76 1.75
N CYS A 51 4.43 8.82 2.07
CA CYS A 51 5.14 9.59 1.04
C CYS A 51 6.11 8.69 0.28
N GLY A 52 6.03 8.73 -1.06
CA GLY A 52 6.84 7.89 -1.95
C GLY A 52 6.19 6.54 -2.33
N SER A 53 5.02 6.20 -1.79
CA SER A 53 4.30 4.96 -2.12
C SER A 53 3.96 4.81 -3.59
N GLN A 54 3.57 5.90 -4.26
CA GLN A 54 3.30 5.92 -5.70
C GLN A 54 4.52 5.56 -6.53
N ARG A 55 5.68 6.17 -6.24
CA ARG A 55 6.95 5.85 -6.90
C ARG A 55 7.42 4.44 -6.58
N MET A 56 7.25 4.01 -5.33
CA MET A 56 7.56 2.65 -4.92
C MET A 56 6.74 1.62 -5.71
N LEU A 57 5.43 1.85 -5.83
CA LEU A 57 4.54 0.96 -6.56
C LEU A 57 4.87 0.94 -8.05
N HIS A 58 5.13 2.11 -8.64
CA HIS A 58 5.59 2.22 -10.03
C HIS A 58 6.88 1.43 -10.27
N ALA A 59 7.91 1.64 -9.45
CA ALA A 59 9.17 0.92 -9.54
C ALA A 59 8.98 -0.61 -9.40
N LEU A 60 8.13 -1.07 -8.49
CA LEU A 60 7.78 -2.50 -8.38
C LEU A 60 7.10 -3.04 -9.64
N MET A 61 6.18 -2.30 -10.25
CA MET A 61 5.53 -2.72 -11.50
C MET A 61 6.49 -2.75 -12.68
N SER A 62 7.52 -1.89 -12.68
CA SER A 62 8.61 -1.90 -13.66
C SER A 62 9.69 -2.95 -13.37
N GLY A 63 9.59 -3.69 -12.25
CA GLY A 63 10.59 -4.68 -11.83
C GLY A 63 11.82 -4.10 -11.12
N ASP A 64 11.84 -2.79 -10.85
CA ASP A 64 12.92 -2.10 -10.14
C ASP A 64 12.72 -2.12 -8.62
N VAL A 65 13.17 -3.20 -7.98
CA VAL A 65 13.12 -3.35 -6.52
C VAL A 65 14.04 -2.31 -5.82
N GLY A 66 15.14 -1.92 -6.46
CA GLY A 66 16.06 -0.93 -5.93
C GLY A 66 15.41 0.45 -5.84
N GLY A 67 14.80 0.91 -6.93
CA GLY A 67 14.03 2.16 -6.96
C GLY A 67 12.82 2.13 -6.03
N ALA A 68 12.19 0.96 -5.85
CA ALA A 68 11.12 0.80 -4.88
C ALA A 68 11.61 1.02 -3.44
N PHE A 69 12.73 0.39 -3.08
CA PHE A 69 13.33 0.54 -1.76
C PHE A 69 13.74 2.00 -1.47
N HIS A 70 14.35 2.68 -2.43
CA HIS A 70 14.71 4.09 -2.27
C HIS A 70 13.49 5.01 -2.17
N SER A 71 12.37 4.64 -2.79
CA SER A 71 11.15 5.45 -2.77
C SER A 71 10.40 5.37 -1.45
N ASN A 72 10.24 4.18 -0.89
CA ASN A 72 9.64 3.97 0.44
C ASN A 72 10.04 2.60 1.02
N PRO A 73 11.16 2.51 1.74
CA PRO A 73 11.67 1.22 2.22
C PRO A 73 10.77 0.60 3.28
N PHE A 74 10.17 1.42 4.14
CA PHE A 74 9.25 0.95 5.17
C PHE A 74 8.01 0.26 4.59
N LEU A 75 7.35 0.91 3.62
CA LEU A 75 6.17 0.34 3.01
C LEU A 75 6.50 -0.94 2.21
N LEU A 76 7.65 -0.97 1.54
CA LEU A 76 8.14 -2.14 0.83
C LEU A 76 8.33 -3.32 1.80
N CYS A 77 8.99 -3.10 2.93
CA CYS A 77 9.18 -4.12 3.98
C CYS A 77 7.87 -4.55 4.64
N MET A 78 6.84 -3.69 4.64
CA MET A 78 5.52 -3.99 5.19
C MET A 78 4.62 -4.78 4.23
N LEU A 79 4.98 -4.94 2.94
CA LEU A 79 4.16 -5.68 1.97
C LEU A 79 3.82 -7.11 2.43
N PRO A 80 4.75 -7.93 2.96
CA PRO A 80 4.41 -9.27 3.45
C PRO A 80 3.44 -9.25 4.63
N VAL A 81 3.57 -8.25 5.53
CA VAL A 81 2.67 -8.08 6.67
C VAL A 81 1.28 -7.68 6.19
N ILE A 82 1.18 -6.74 5.26
CA ILE A 82 -0.08 -6.33 4.64
C ILE A 82 -0.74 -7.52 3.94
N ALA A 83 0.02 -8.30 3.16
CA ALA A 83 -0.49 -9.50 2.51
C ALA A 83 -1.04 -10.52 3.52
N LEU A 84 -0.33 -10.74 4.63
CA LEU A 84 -0.78 -11.63 5.71
C LEU A 84 -2.08 -11.12 6.37
N LEU A 85 -2.19 -9.82 6.63
CA LEU A 85 -3.41 -9.21 7.20
C LEU A 85 -4.60 -9.36 6.25
N LEU A 86 -4.39 -9.15 4.95
CA LEU A 86 -5.43 -9.34 3.93
C LEU A 86 -5.89 -10.80 3.85
N LEU A 87 -4.94 -11.75 3.84
CA LEU A 87 -5.26 -13.18 3.88
C LEU A 87 -6.03 -13.57 5.14
N ALA A 88 -5.66 -13.00 6.29
CA ALA A 88 -6.35 -13.24 7.55
C ALA A 88 -7.79 -12.72 7.54
N GLU A 89 -8.06 -11.57 6.92
CA GLU A 89 -9.43 -11.05 6.72
C GLU A 89 -10.23 -11.94 5.75
N ILE A 90 -9.63 -12.37 4.63
CA ILE A 90 -10.28 -13.29 3.68
C ILE A 90 -10.65 -14.61 4.37
N TRP A 91 -9.78 -15.12 5.23
CA TRP A 91 -10.00 -16.36 5.98
C TRP A 91 -10.66 -16.14 7.34
N ARG A 92 -11.22 -14.97 7.62
CA ARG A 92 -11.80 -14.64 8.94
C ARG A 92 -12.77 -15.70 9.46
N ARG A 93 -13.62 -16.25 8.58
CA ARG A 93 -14.59 -17.30 8.92
C ARG A 93 -13.94 -18.68 9.09
N SER A 94 -12.97 -19.03 8.26
CA SER A 94 -12.33 -20.35 8.25
C SER A 94 -11.18 -20.47 9.26
N ARG A 95 -10.59 -19.34 9.68
CA ARG A 95 -9.42 -19.24 10.57
C ARG A 95 -9.60 -18.11 11.61
N PRO A 96 -10.66 -18.15 12.44
CA PRO A 96 -10.97 -17.06 13.38
C PRO A 96 -9.87 -16.81 14.42
N LYS A 97 -9.14 -17.85 14.85
CA LYS A 97 -8.00 -17.72 15.78
C LYS A 97 -6.82 -16.94 15.19
N LEU A 98 -6.54 -17.15 13.90
CA LEU A 98 -5.48 -16.43 13.19
C LEU A 98 -5.84 -14.95 13.06
N TYR A 99 -7.08 -14.67 12.66
CA TYR A 99 -7.64 -13.33 12.60
C TYR A 99 -7.53 -12.60 13.93
N ALA A 100 -8.04 -13.19 15.01
CA ALA A 100 -8.01 -12.58 16.34
C ALA A 100 -6.59 -12.28 16.84
N ARG A 101 -5.60 -13.11 16.48
CA ARG A 101 -4.19 -12.89 16.85
C ARG A 101 -3.58 -11.72 16.07
N LEU A 102 -3.77 -11.70 14.76
CA LEU A 102 -3.19 -10.67 13.88
C LEU A 102 -3.85 -9.30 14.06
N PHE A 103 -5.13 -9.25 14.42
CA PHE A 103 -5.87 -8.03 14.73
C PHE A 103 -5.95 -7.76 16.24
N SER A 104 -5.03 -8.32 17.03
CA SER A 104 -4.97 -8.07 18.47
C SER A 104 -4.50 -6.64 18.78
N PRO A 105 -4.92 -6.06 19.92
CA PRO A 105 -4.46 -4.73 20.33
C PRO A 105 -2.93 -4.60 20.38
N ALA A 106 -2.23 -5.68 20.73
CA ALA A 106 -0.76 -5.72 20.74
C ALA A 106 -0.16 -5.54 19.33
N VAL A 107 -0.68 -6.25 18.32
CA VAL A 107 -0.19 -6.10 16.93
C VAL A 107 -0.52 -4.71 16.40
N ILE A 108 -1.72 -4.20 16.68
CA ILE A 108 -2.12 -2.85 16.29
C ILE A 108 -1.18 -1.80 16.93
N ALA A 109 -0.89 -1.94 18.23
CA ALA A 109 0.04 -1.05 18.92
C ALA A 109 1.45 -1.11 18.32
N VAL A 110 1.99 -2.30 18.06
CA VAL A 110 3.30 -2.47 17.42
C VAL A 110 3.34 -1.81 16.05
N MET A 111 2.33 -2.05 15.20
CA MET A 111 2.24 -1.44 13.88
C MET A 111 2.16 0.09 13.97
N PHE A 112 1.33 0.60 14.88
CA PHE A 112 1.18 2.03 15.10
C PHE A 112 2.49 2.67 15.55
N THR A 113 3.19 2.06 16.52
CA THR A 113 4.50 2.51 16.96
C THR A 113 5.52 2.48 15.82
N ALA A 114 5.55 1.42 15.01
CA ALA A 114 6.46 1.32 13.87
C ALA A 114 6.20 2.43 12.83
N ILE A 115 4.94 2.75 12.55
CA ILE A 115 4.54 3.85 11.64
C ILE A 115 5.02 5.21 12.19
N ILE A 116 4.84 5.46 13.48
CA ILE A 116 5.30 6.71 14.12
C ILE A 116 6.82 6.79 14.06
N LEU A 117 7.52 5.74 14.48
CA LEU A 117 8.99 5.70 14.47
C LEU A 117 9.53 5.94 13.06
N TRP A 118 8.97 5.27 12.05
CA TRP A 118 9.34 5.51 10.66
C TRP A 118 9.09 6.96 10.24
N THR A 119 7.95 7.53 10.59
CA THR A 119 7.61 8.92 10.28
C THR A 119 8.61 9.89 10.90
N VAL A 120 9.02 9.67 12.15
CA VAL A 120 10.01 10.50 12.83
C VAL A 120 11.38 10.36 12.16
N VAL A 121 11.87 9.12 12.00
CA VAL A 121 13.17 8.82 11.38
C VAL A 121 13.26 9.44 9.99
N ARG A 122 12.25 9.27 9.14
CA ARG A 122 12.32 9.79 7.77
C ARG A 122 12.35 11.31 7.68
N ASN A 123 11.70 12.02 8.61
CA ASN A 123 11.69 13.48 8.58
C ASN A 123 12.98 14.06 9.17
N ILE A 124 13.59 13.38 10.15
CA ILE A 124 14.88 13.79 10.74
C ILE A 124 16.04 13.54 9.77
N PHE A 125 16.08 12.36 9.15
CA PHE A 125 17.18 11.96 8.27
C PHE A 125 16.95 12.31 6.79
N GLY A 126 15.82 12.94 6.46
CA GLY A 126 15.50 13.37 5.10
C GLY A 126 15.16 12.24 4.11
N LEU A 127 14.82 11.04 4.59
CA LEU A 127 14.47 9.85 3.78
C LEU A 127 13.19 10.04 2.95
#